data_AF-A0AA41W208-F1
#
_entry.id   AF-A0AA41W208-F1
#
_cell.length_a   1.000
_cell.length_b   1.000
_cell.length_c   1.000
_cell.angle_alpha   90.00
_cell.angle_beta   90.00
_cell.angle_gamma   90.00
#
_symmetry.space_group_name_H-M   'P 1'
#
loop_
_entity.id
_entity.type
_entity.pdbx_description
1 polymer ?
#
loop_
_entity_poly.entity_id
_entity_poly.type
_entity_poly.pdbx_seq_one_letter_code
_entity_poly.pdbx_strand_id
1 'polypeptide(L)' 'MHLIFVTSLVIILFSCYCSAFDSNSYADALEKSIMFFEGQRSGKLPPNQRVTWRGDSGLKDGSTEN' A
#
# COMPACT_ATOMS: atom_id res chain seq x y z
N MET A 1 7.11 -11.27 -44.37
CA MET A 1 6.06 -10.26 -44.13
C MET A 1 5.16 -10.62 -42.94
N HIS A 2 4.46 -11.76 -42.94
CA HIS A 2 3.61 -12.17 -41.79
C HIS A 2 4.38 -12.40 -40.48
N LEU A 3 5.53 -13.07 -40.51
CA LEU A 3 6.32 -13.34 -39.30
C LEU A 3 6.79 -12.04 -38.61
N ILE A 4 7.26 -11.07 -39.41
CA ILE A 4 7.72 -9.76 -38.93
C ILE A 4 6.55 -8.99 -38.28
N PHE A 5 5.35 -9.06 -38.86
CA PHE A 5 4.17 -8.39 -38.32
C PHE A 5 3.73 -8.99 -36.97
N VAL A 6 3.77 -10.32 -36.85
CA VAL A 6 3.47 -11.03 -35.61
C VAL A 6 4.51 -10.72 -34.52
N THR A 7 5.80 -10.71 -34.86
CA THR A 7 6.85 -10.36 -33.89
C THR A 7 6.75 -8.91 -33.42
N SER A 8 6.43 -7.96 -34.31
CA SER A 8 6.25 -6.57 -33.93
C SER A 8 5.02 -6.37 -33.03
N LEU A 9 3.92 -7.09 -33.31
CA LEU A 9 2.73 -7.07 -32.46
C LEU A 9 3.02 -7.60 -31.06
N VAL A 10 3.75 -8.70 -30.94
CA VAL A 10 4.14 -9.28 -29.65
C VAL A 10 5.04 -8.33 -28.84
N ILE A 11 5.99 -7.66 -29.49
CA ILE A 11 6.87 -6.68 -28.84
C ILE A 11 6.09 -5.47 -28.33
N ILE A 12 5.13 -4.95 -29.12
CA ILE A 12 4.27 -3.82 -28.70
C ILE A 12 3.40 -4.21 -27.51
N LEU A 13 2.79 -5.40 -27.54
CA LEU A 13 1.98 -5.91 -26.44
C LEU A 13 2.83 -6.08 -25.17
N PHE A 14 4.02 -6.67 -25.27
CA PHE A 14 4.93 -6.86 -24.13
C PHE A 14 5.43 -5.54 -23.54
N SER A 15 5.73 -4.54 -24.38
CA SER A 15 6.14 -3.20 -23.93
C SER A 15 5.04 -2.47 -23.17
N CYS A 16 3.76 -2.69 -23.50
CA CYS A 16 2.64 -2.13 -22.75
C CYS A 16 2.46 -2.75 -21.35
N TYR A 17 2.88 -4.00 -21.15
CA TYR A 17 2.78 -4.68 -19.83
C TYR A 17 3.88 -4.25 -18.84
N CYS A 18 5.05 -3.82 -19.31
CA CYS A 18 6.16 -3.42 -18.44
C CYS A 18 5.98 -2.04 -17.78
N SER A 19 5.04 -1.21 -18.22
CA SER A 19 4.84 0.15 -17.70
C SER A 19 4.07 0.21 -16.37
N ALA A 20 3.71 -0.94 -15.77
CA ALA A 20 2.86 -1.00 -14.58
C ALA A 20 3.61 -0.82 -13.25
N PHE A 21 4.94 -0.94 -13.23
CA PHE A 21 5.75 -0.87 -12.01
C PHE A 21 6.93 0.07 -12.18
N ASP A 22 6.66 1.36 -11.96
CA ASP A 22 7.71 2.36 -11.79
C ASP A 22 8.19 2.37 -10.32
N SER A 23 9.42 2.82 -10.09
CA SER A 23 10.02 3.06 -8.77
C SER A 23 9.11 3.86 -7.83
N ASN A 24 8.37 4.83 -8.38
CA ASN A 24 7.37 5.62 -7.67
C ASN A 24 6.21 4.77 -7.13
N SER A 25 5.79 3.73 -7.87
CA SER A 25 4.71 2.82 -7.44
C SER A 25 5.11 2.01 -6.22
N TYR A 26 6.38 1.65 -6.08
CA TYR A 26 6.88 0.91 -4.90
C TYR A 26 6.95 1.81 -3.66
N ALA A 27 7.40 3.06 -3.82
CA ALA A 27 7.42 4.02 -2.72
C ALA A 27 6.00 4.29 -2.18
N ASP A 28 5.04 4.52 -3.07
CA ASP A 28 3.62 4.72 -2.71
C ASP A 28 3.00 3.46 -2.09
N ALA A 29 3.28 2.27 -2.64
CA ALA A 29 2.83 1.01 -2.06
C ALA A 29 3.38 0.82 -0.63
N LEU A 30 4.67 1.08 -0.41
CA LEU A 30 5.30 0.98 0.91
C LEU A 30 4.69 1.99 1.90
N GLU A 31 4.49 3.24 1.49
CA GLU A 31 3.88 4.26 2.34
C GLU A 31 2.47 3.84 2.79
N LYS A 32 1.65 3.32 1.85
CA LYS A 32 0.31 2.81 2.14
C LYS A 32 0.34 1.58 3.05
N SER A 33 1.29 0.67 2.85
CA SER A 33 1.48 -0.48 3.76
C SER A 33 1.80 -0.03 5.18
N ILE A 34 2.65 0.98 5.37
CA ILE A 34 2.94 1.53 6.69
C ILE A 34 1.71 2.20 7.29
N MET A 35 0.98 3.01 6.50
CA MET A 35 -0.25 3.67 6.95
C MET A 35 -1.34 2.67 7.37
N PHE A 36 -1.43 1.51 6.70
CA PHE A 36 -2.33 0.42 7.09
C PHE A 36 -2.03 -0.06 8.52
N PHE A 37 -0.76 -0.31 8.86
CA PHE A 37 -0.38 -0.74 10.21
C PHE A 37 -0.55 0.35 11.27
N GLU A 38 -0.28 1.62 10.94
CA GLU A 38 -0.62 2.75 11.82
C GLU A 38 -2.11 2.78 12.15
N GLY A 39 -2.94 2.53 11.14
CA GLY A 39 -4.38 2.42 11.29
C GLY A 39 -4.84 1.25 12.15
N GLN A 40 -4.02 0.23 12.41
CA GLN A 40 -4.37 -0.93 13.24
C GLN A 40 -3.95 -0.79 14.72
N ARG A 41 -3.29 0.30 15.10
CA ARG A 41 -2.85 0.52 16.49
C ARG A 41 -4.04 0.53 17.47
N SER A 42 -3.87 -0.12 18.61
CA SER A 42 -4.73 0.00 19.79
C SER A 42 -3.98 0.70 20.92
N GLY A 43 -4.68 1.08 21.99
CA GLY A 43 -4.14 1.85 23.09
C GLY A 43 -4.25 3.36 22.87
N LYS A 44 -3.43 4.10 23.61
CA LYS A 44 -3.30 5.54 23.46
C LYS A 44 -2.47 5.85 22.21
N LEU A 45 -3.04 6.60 21.29
CA LEU A 45 -2.38 6.97 20.05
C LEU A 45 -1.36 8.09 20.28
N PRO A 46 -0.23 8.09 19.54
CA PRO A 46 0.73 9.17 19.63
C PRO A 46 0.16 10.46 19.01
N PRO A 47 0.51 11.64 19.54
CA PRO A 47 -0.07 12.92 19.12
C PRO A 47 0.27 13.32 17.67
N ASN A 48 1.29 12.70 17.09
CA ASN A 48 1.74 12.92 15.72
C ASN A 48 1.26 11.82 14.74
N GLN A 49 0.22 11.06 15.08
CA GLN A 49 -0.33 10.06 14.17
C GLN A 49 -0.95 10.70 12.92
N ARG A 50 -0.63 10.15 11.75
CA ARG A 50 -1.13 10.60 10.44
C ARG A 50 -2.58 10.19 10.16
N VAL A 51 -3.01 9.06 10.74
CA VAL A 51 -4.34 8.47 10.54
C VAL A 51 -5.38 9.19 11.43
N THR A 52 -5.99 10.24 10.90
CA THR A 52 -6.88 11.17 11.65
C THR A 52 -8.26 10.60 12.01
N TRP A 53 -8.70 9.55 11.33
CA TRP A 53 -9.98 8.88 11.59
C TRP A 53 -9.89 7.82 12.71
N ARG A 54 -8.71 7.61 13.30
CA ARG A 54 -8.50 6.73 14.47
C ARG A 54 -8.35 7.56 15.74
N GLY A 55 -8.84 7.01 16.86
CA GLY A 55 -8.71 7.57 18.21
C GLY A 55 -8.22 6.55 19.22
N ASP A 56 -7.98 6.99 20.46
CA ASP A 56 -7.57 6.13 21.57
C ASP A 56 -8.59 5.00 21.80
N SER A 57 -8.10 3.77 21.96
CA SER A 57 -8.95 2.58 22.16
C SER A 57 -8.30 1.62 23.14
N GLY A 58 -9.08 0.73 23.78
CA GLY A 58 -8.52 -0.35 24.60
C GLY A 58 -7.68 0.10 25.81
N LEU A 59 -7.90 1.32 26.33
CA LEU A 59 -7.07 1.90 27.40
C LEU A 59 -7.12 1.13 28.72
N LYS A 60 -8.16 0.31 28.91
CA LYS A 60 -8.35 -0.53 30.09
C LYS A 60 -8.17 -2.02 29.77
N ASP A 61 -7.67 -2.36 28.58
CA ASP A 61 -7.47 -3.76 28.20
C ASP A 61 -6.48 -4.42 29.19
N GLY A 62 -6.90 -5.53 29.80
CA GLY A 62 -6.15 -6.23 30.85
C GLY A 62 -6.43 -5.76 32.28
N SER A 63 -7.29 -4.75 32.48
CA SER A 63 -7.76 -4.37 33.83
C SER A 63 -8.69 -5.45 34.40
N THR A 64 -8.54 -5.75 35.70
CA THR A 64 -9.49 -6.60 36.45
C THR A 64 -10.62 -5.77 37.09
N GLU A 65 -10.53 -4.44 37.03
CA GLU A 65 -11.52 -3.53 37.56
C GLU A 65 -12.53 -3.16 36.46
N ASN A 66 -13.82 -3.47 36.72
CA ASN A 66 -14.97 -3.20 35.85
C ASN A 66 -15.37 -1.71 35.90
#